data_AF-A0A0J8RG20-F1
#
_entry.id   AF-A0A0J8RG20-F1
#
_cell.length_a   1.000
_cell.length_b   1.000
_cell.length_c   1.000
_cell.angle_alpha   90.00
_cell.angle_beta   90.00
_cell.angle_gamma   90.00
#
_symmetry.space_group_name_H-M   'P 1'
#
loop_
_entity.id
_entity.type
_entity.pdbx_description
1 polymer ?
#
loop_
_entity_poly.entity_id
_entity_poly.type
_entity_poly.pdbx_seq_one_letter_code
_entity_poly.pdbx_strand_id
1 'polypeptide(L)'
;MSDPNVRLALRVHDECNGSDVFGSDICTCRPYLIFGVEEAVKEAQNGGSGVVIYFRKEGRALGEVTKYLVYNARKRGSDLASEYFKRTENIAGVKVLHWLGITKIDRMLSMSNMKHDAIVEQGIPIHERVPIPDELIPEDSRVEIDAKIHSGYFTTGHVMSMDELASVQGRAWDDVDH
;
A
#
# COMPACT_ATOMS: atom_id res chain seq x y z
N MET A 1 12.96 9.89 -18.05
CA MET A 1 12.21 10.22 -16.81
C MET A 1 12.98 11.14 -15.88
N SER A 2 14.12 11.69 -16.31
CA SER A 2 15.05 12.47 -15.51
C SER A 2 14.89 13.98 -15.69
N ASP A 3 13.86 14.43 -16.41
CA ASP A 3 13.60 15.87 -16.55
C ASP A 3 12.89 16.36 -15.28
N PRO A 4 13.56 17.15 -14.42
CA PRO A 4 12.95 17.66 -13.20
C PRO A 4 11.88 18.73 -13.48
N ASN A 5 11.69 19.18 -14.71
CA ASN A 5 10.63 20.16 -15.02
C ASN A 5 9.29 19.49 -15.34
N VAL A 6 9.30 18.17 -15.57
CA VAL A 6 8.11 17.38 -15.84
C VAL A 6 7.58 16.81 -14.52
N ARG A 7 6.26 16.77 -14.36
CA ARG A 7 5.63 16.18 -13.17
C ARG A 7 5.77 14.65 -13.19
N LEU A 8 6.05 14.06 -12.04
CA LEU A 8 6.19 12.62 -11.86
C LEU A 8 5.19 12.07 -10.83
N ALA A 9 4.35 11.13 -11.26
CA ALA A 9 3.57 10.25 -10.39
C ALA A 9 4.27 8.89 -10.23
N LEU A 10 4.46 8.45 -9.00
CA LEU A 10 5.16 7.20 -8.66
C LEU A 10 4.31 6.29 -7.78
N ARG A 11 4.22 5.02 -8.16
CA ARG A 11 3.77 3.91 -7.31
C ARG A 11 4.88 2.88 -7.15
N VAL A 12 5.26 2.59 -5.90
CA VAL A 12 6.12 1.46 -5.56
C VAL A 12 5.27 0.37 -4.91
N HIS A 13 5.11 -0.74 -5.61
CA HIS A 13 4.26 -1.86 -5.21
C HIS A 13 5.09 -3.09 -4.86
N ASP A 14 4.77 -3.72 -3.73
CA ASP A 14 5.33 -5.03 -3.38
C ASP A 14 4.29 -6.09 -3.74
N GLU A 15 4.73 -7.12 -4.45
CA GLU A 15 3.91 -8.24 -4.91
C GLU A 15 3.03 -8.80 -3.80
N CYS A 16 1.76 -9.01 -4.14
CA CYS A 16 0.78 -9.61 -3.28
C CYS A 16 -0.08 -10.58 -4.08
N ASN A 17 0.41 -11.78 -4.38
CA ASN A 17 -0.26 -12.72 -5.28
C ASN A 17 -1.72 -12.99 -4.90
N GLY A 18 -1.99 -13.18 -3.59
CA GLY A 18 -3.34 -13.32 -3.06
C GLY A 18 -4.32 -12.23 -3.55
N SER A 19 -3.90 -10.97 -3.57
CA SER A 19 -4.76 -9.85 -4.00
C SER A 19 -4.59 -9.55 -5.49
N ASP A 20 -3.35 -9.42 -5.96
CA ASP A 20 -2.97 -8.98 -7.31
C ASP A 20 -3.40 -9.99 -8.39
N VAL A 21 -3.25 -11.30 -8.11
CA VAL A 21 -3.51 -12.38 -9.08
C VAL A 21 -4.82 -13.09 -8.75
N PHE A 22 -5.02 -13.47 -7.48
CA PHE A 22 -6.18 -14.26 -7.06
C PHE A 22 -7.37 -13.40 -6.61
N GLY A 23 -7.25 -12.07 -6.65
CA GLY A 23 -8.39 -11.17 -6.47
C GLY A 23 -8.81 -10.96 -5.01
N SER A 24 -8.09 -11.48 -4.03
CA SER A 24 -8.41 -11.32 -2.60
C SER A 24 -8.59 -9.85 -2.22
N ASP A 25 -9.65 -9.60 -1.47
CA ASP A 25 -10.17 -8.31 -1.00
C ASP A 25 -9.91 -8.08 0.50
N ILE A 26 -9.12 -8.93 1.14
CA ILE A 26 -8.76 -8.81 2.57
C ILE A 26 -7.59 -7.84 2.83
N CYS A 27 -6.99 -7.35 1.75
CA CYS A 27 -6.00 -6.28 1.80
C CYS A 27 -6.15 -5.37 0.59
N THR A 28 -5.63 -4.15 0.74
CA THR A 28 -5.71 -3.11 -0.27
C THR A 28 -4.62 -3.16 -1.34
N CYS A 29 -3.81 -4.21 -1.41
CA CYS A 29 -2.73 -4.34 -2.39
C CYS A 29 -3.20 -4.14 -3.84
N ARG A 30 -4.17 -4.94 -4.33
CA ARG A 30 -4.67 -4.82 -5.71
C ARG A 30 -5.38 -3.49 -5.97
N PRO A 31 -6.33 -3.03 -5.14
CA PRO A 31 -6.94 -1.71 -5.32
C PRO A 31 -5.91 -0.58 -5.48
N TYR A 32 -4.86 -0.61 -4.66
CA TYR A 32 -3.81 0.40 -4.68
C TYR A 32 -2.86 0.22 -5.88
N LEU A 33 -2.62 -1.00 -6.35
CA LEU A 33 -1.91 -1.25 -7.59
C LEU A 33 -2.67 -0.65 -8.78
N ILE A 34 -3.97 -0.93 -8.88
CA ILE A 34 -4.85 -0.41 -9.95
C ILE A 34 -4.88 1.11 -9.91
N PHE A 35 -5.17 1.70 -8.74
CA PHE A 35 -5.12 3.14 -8.53
C PHE A 35 -3.76 3.74 -8.95
N GLY A 36 -2.67 3.04 -8.59
CA GLY A 36 -1.32 3.40 -8.98
C GLY A 36 -1.09 3.48 -10.49
N VAL A 37 -1.60 2.48 -11.22
CA VAL A 37 -1.53 2.40 -12.68
C VAL A 37 -2.38 3.50 -13.31
N GLU A 38 -3.61 3.70 -12.84
CA GLU A 38 -4.52 4.72 -13.36
C GLU A 38 -3.95 6.13 -13.22
N GLU A 39 -3.47 6.50 -12.03
CA GLU A 39 -2.87 7.81 -11.79
C GLU A 39 -1.56 8.01 -12.57
N ALA A 40 -0.75 6.95 -12.73
CA ALA A 40 0.44 7.02 -13.58
C ALA A 40 0.08 7.29 -15.05
N VAL A 41 -0.95 6.62 -15.58
CA VAL A 41 -1.44 6.85 -16.94
C VAL A 41 -2.00 8.27 -17.09
N LYS A 42 -2.82 8.73 -16.13
CA LYS A 42 -3.38 10.10 -16.13
C LYS A 42 -2.27 11.16 -16.13
N GLU A 43 -1.24 10.99 -15.29
CA GLU A 43 -0.11 11.92 -15.25
C GLU A 43 0.64 11.96 -16.59
N ALA A 44 0.89 10.80 -17.20
CA ALA A 44 1.51 10.72 -18.52
C ALA A 44 0.67 11.41 -19.62
N GLN A 45 -0.66 11.24 -19.58
CA GLN A 45 -1.59 11.90 -20.52
C GLN A 45 -1.61 13.42 -20.37
N ASN A 46 -1.38 13.94 -19.15
CA ASN A 46 -1.30 15.36 -18.86
C ASN A 46 0.05 16.01 -19.24
N GLY A 47 0.92 15.29 -19.98
CA GLY A 47 2.26 15.75 -20.34
C GLY A 47 3.31 15.54 -19.24
N GLY A 48 2.94 14.85 -18.16
CA GLY A 48 3.81 14.41 -17.09
C GLY A 48 4.47 13.05 -17.37
N SER A 49 4.79 12.34 -16.31
CA SER A 49 5.35 11.00 -16.34
C SER A 49 4.75 10.14 -15.23
N GLY A 50 4.37 8.92 -15.57
CA GLY A 50 3.87 7.93 -14.62
C GLY A 50 4.81 6.74 -14.49
N VAL A 51 5.14 6.34 -13.27
CA VAL A 51 5.98 5.16 -12.98
C VAL A 51 5.28 4.25 -11.99
N VAL A 52 5.15 2.98 -12.37
CA VAL A 52 4.78 1.91 -11.45
C VAL A 52 5.94 0.92 -11.38
N ILE A 53 6.49 0.73 -10.18
CA ILE A 53 7.52 -0.26 -9.93
C ILE A 53 6.88 -1.43 -9.18
N TYR A 54 6.90 -2.60 -9.81
CA TYR A 54 6.39 -3.84 -9.23
C TYR A 54 7.56 -4.69 -8.72
N PHE A 55 7.75 -4.74 -7.41
CA PHE A 55 8.75 -5.60 -6.80
C PHE A 55 8.17 -6.97 -6.52
N ARG A 56 8.79 -8.01 -7.11
CA ARG A 56 8.49 -9.41 -6.82
C ARG A 56 9.02 -9.82 -5.44
N LYS A 57 8.39 -9.26 -4.41
CA LYS A 57 8.71 -9.41 -2.99
C LYS A 57 7.44 -9.67 -2.20
N GLU A 58 6.96 -10.90 -2.27
CA GLU A 58 5.76 -11.27 -1.52
C GLU A 58 5.95 -11.12 0.00
N GLY A 59 4.94 -10.52 0.65
CA GLY A 59 4.82 -10.47 2.10
C GLY A 59 5.85 -9.59 2.81
N ARG A 60 6.40 -8.56 2.15
CA ARG A 60 7.40 -7.65 2.75
C ARG A 60 8.59 -8.42 3.35
N ALA A 61 9.15 -9.36 2.60
CA ALA A 61 10.25 -10.26 2.99
C ALA A 61 9.94 -11.29 4.10
N LEU A 62 8.69 -11.39 4.58
CA LEU A 62 8.26 -12.44 5.54
C LEU A 62 7.89 -13.77 4.86
N GLY A 63 7.88 -13.82 3.53
CA GLY A 63 7.49 -14.98 2.73
C GLY A 63 5.98 -15.22 2.73
N GLU A 64 5.51 -15.85 1.65
CA GLU A 64 4.13 -16.25 1.39
C GLU A 64 3.47 -16.94 2.61
N VAL A 65 4.25 -17.74 3.35
CA VAL A 65 3.82 -18.52 4.52
C VAL A 65 3.38 -17.65 5.71
N THR A 66 4.07 -16.54 6.00
CA THR A 66 3.69 -15.66 7.12
C THR A 66 2.40 -14.92 6.82
N LYS A 67 2.21 -14.55 5.55
CA LYS A 67 0.96 -13.99 5.05
C LYS A 67 -0.17 -15.02 5.18
N TYR A 68 0.04 -16.29 4.80
CA TYR A 68 -0.95 -17.34 5.02
C TYR A 68 -1.28 -17.60 6.50
N LEU A 69 -0.33 -17.46 7.43
CA LEU A 69 -0.62 -17.64 8.86
C LEU A 69 -1.56 -16.55 9.40
N VAL A 70 -1.33 -15.29 9.00
CA VAL A 70 -2.26 -14.19 9.30
C VAL A 70 -3.60 -14.41 8.58
N TYR A 71 -3.60 -14.90 7.34
CA TYR A 71 -4.83 -15.20 6.58
C TYR A 71 -5.61 -16.40 7.17
N ASN A 72 -4.94 -17.42 7.68
CA ASN A 72 -5.56 -18.58 8.33
C ASN A 72 -6.08 -18.24 9.73
N ALA A 73 -5.44 -17.31 10.43
CA ALA A 73 -5.98 -16.73 11.66
C ALA A 73 -7.25 -15.92 11.38
N ARG A 74 -7.27 -15.12 10.29
CA ARG A 74 -8.47 -14.38 9.83
C ARG A 74 -9.65 -15.29 9.51
N LYS A 75 -9.42 -16.40 8.79
CA LYS A 75 -10.46 -17.41 8.53
C LYS A 75 -10.96 -18.13 9.78
N ARG A 76 -10.37 -17.97 10.97
CA ARG A 76 -10.78 -18.71 12.17
C ARG A 76 -11.39 -17.83 13.28
N GLY A 77 -11.75 -16.59 12.98
CA GLY A 77 -12.74 -15.81 13.75
C GLY A 77 -12.20 -14.91 14.87
N SER A 78 -10.91 -14.56 14.87
CA SER A 78 -10.36 -13.56 15.80
C SER A 78 -9.62 -12.48 15.00
N ASP A 79 -10.36 -11.50 14.48
CA ASP A 79 -9.79 -10.39 13.73
C ASP A 79 -10.05 -9.07 14.47
N LEU A 80 -9.00 -8.53 15.09
CA LEU A 80 -8.99 -7.19 15.66
C LEU A 80 -7.82 -6.43 15.05
N ALA A 81 -8.09 -5.24 14.52
CA ALA A 81 -7.08 -4.38 13.90
C ALA A 81 -5.90 -4.05 14.85
N SER A 82 -6.10 -4.12 16.17
CA SER A 82 -5.09 -3.92 17.19
C SER A 82 -3.96 -4.98 17.19
N GLU A 83 -4.15 -6.16 16.61
CA GLU A 83 -3.16 -7.25 16.62
C GLU A 83 -2.36 -7.41 15.31
N TYR A 84 -2.60 -6.55 14.32
CA TYR A 84 -2.13 -6.72 12.94
C TYR A 84 -0.60 -6.64 12.74
N PHE A 85 0.16 -5.92 13.58
CA PHE A 85 1.59 -5.65 13.37
C PHE A 85 2.52 -6.34 14.38
N LYS A 86 2.97 -7.56 14.05
CA LYS A 86 4.16 -8.16 14.67
C LYS A 86 5.03 -8.86 13.61
N ARG A 87 5.92 -8.09 12.95
CA ARG A 87 7.27 -8.45 12.42
C ARG A 87 7.71 -7.51 11.28
N THR A 88 9.02 -7.31 11.22
CA THR A 88 9.74 -6.18 10.61
C THR A 88 10.30 -6.44 9.19
N GLU A 89 10.58 -5.34 8.47
CA GLU A 89 11.85 -5.00 7.75
C GLU A 89 12.06 -5.16 6.23
N ASN A 90 12.94 -4.25 5.74
CA ASN A 90 13.61 -4.07 4.43
C ASN A 90 12.79 -3.52 3.24
N ILE A 91 12.80 -2.19 3.10
CA ILE A 91 12.30 -1.47 1.90
C ILE A 91 13.30 -1.63 0.75
N ALA A 92 12.87 -2.26 -0.35
CA ALA A 92 13.58 -2.19 -1.63
C ALA A 92 12.79 -1.32 -2.59
N GLY A 93 13.48 -0.38 -3.23
CA GLY A 93 12.86 0.55 -4.16
C GLY A 93 13.85 1.51 -4.79
N VAL A 94 14.81 1.97 -4.00
CA VAL A 94 15.49 3.23 -4.29
C VAL A 94 16.58 3.12 -5.36
N LYS A 95 17.29 1.99 -5.45
CA LYS A 95 18.31 1.78 -6.49
C LYS A 95 17.75 1.87 -7.92
N VAL A 96 16.52 1.39 -8.12
CA VAL A 96 15.84 1.48 -9.43
C VAL A 96 15.47 2.93 -9.76
N LEU A 97 15.07 3.73 -8.77
CA LEU A 97 14.74 5.14 -8.98
C LEU A 97 15.94 5.94 -9.48
N HIS A 98 17.12 5.75 -8.87
CA HIS A 98 18.34 6.38 -9.36
C HIS A 98 18.75 5.89 -10.75
N TRP A 99 18.60 4.59 -11.03
CA TRP A 99 18.88 4.04 -12.35
C TRP A 99 17.98 4.63 -13.44
N LEU A 100 16.70 4.91 -13.12
CA LEU A 100 15.77 5.63 -13.99
C LEU A 100 16.08 7.13 -14.12
N GLY A 101 17.07 7.64 -13.38
CA GLY A 101 17.45 9.04 -13.34
C GLY A 101 16.44 9.94 -12.62
N ILE A 102 15.60 9.38 -11.76
CA ILE A 102 14.58 10.14 -11.02
C ILE A 102 15.28 10.97 -9.93
N THR A 103 15.07 12.27 -9.96
CA THR A 103 15.67 13.24 -9.02
C THR A 103 14.65 13.91 -8.11
N LYS A 104 13.36 13.85 -8.42
CA LYS A 104 12.24 14.24 -7.55
C LYS A 104 10.99 13.44 -7.89
N ILE A 105 10.05 13.37 -6.95
CA ILE A 105 8.74 12.77 -7.15
C ILE A 105 7.69 13.82 -6.76
N ASP A 106 6.84 14.22 -7.70
CA ASP A 106 5.79 15.19 -7.43
C ASP A 106 4.65 14.53 -6.66
N ARG A 107 4.22 13.32 -7.05
CA ARG A 107 3.14 12.58 -6.43
C ARG A 107 3.54 11.14 -6.14
N MET A 108 3.65 10.78 -4.86
CA MET A 108 3.86 9.40 -4.45
C MET A 108 2.54 8.77 -3.99
N LEU A 109 2.10 7.73 -4.71
CA LEU A 109 0.89 6.99 -4.42
C LEU A 109 1.18 5.93 -3.34
N SER A 110 1.27 6.35 -2.08
CA SER A 110 1.62 5.50 -0.94
C SER A 110 1.29 6.12 0.42
N MET A 111 0.69 5.31 1.29
CA MET A 111 0.52 5.61 2.72
C MET A 111 1.68 5.13 3.59
N SER A 112 2.63 4.38 3.03
CA SER A 112 3.73 3.77 3.79
C SER A 112 4.83 4.78 4.10
N ASN A 113 5.03 5.10 5.39
CA ASN A 113 6.15 5.94 5.85
C ASN A 113 7.48 5.27 5.53
N MET A 114 7.59 3.97 5.80
CA MET A 114 8.73 3.15 5.41
C MET A 114 9.20 3.38 3.97
N LYS A 115 8.28 3.36 2.98
CA LYS A 115 8.63 3.61 1.58
C LYS A 115 8.99 5.06 1.32
N HIS A 116 8.27 5.99 1.92
CA HIS A 116 8.52 7.43 1.79
C HIS A 116 9.92 7.79 2.32
N ASP A 117 10.19 7.43 3.57
CA ASP A 117 11.41 7.80 4.28
C ASP A 117 12.63 7.21 3.58
N ALA A 118 12.57 5.93 3.18
CA ALA A 118 13.63 5.29 2.42
C ALA A 118 13.97 6.01 1.10
N ILE A 119 12.98 6.59 0.40
CA ILE A 119 13.22 7.32 -0.85
C ILE A 119 13.82 8.70 -0.57
N VAL A 120 13.27 9.42 0.41
CA VAL A 120 13.74 10.76 0.80
C VAL A 120 15.17 10.70 1.35
N GLU A 121 15.50 9.70 2.19
CA GLU A 121 16.84 9.50 2.75
C GLU A 121 17.91 9.27 1.70
N GLN A 122 17.54 8.82 0.50
CA GLN A 122 18.45 8.62 -0.63
C GLN A 122 18.55 9.88 -1.52
N GLY A 123 17.98 11.00 -1.07
CA GLY A 123 18.08 12.30 -1.73
C GLY A 123 17.06 12.54 -2.83
N ILE A 124 15.98 11.75 -2.91
CA ILE A 124 14.89 11.98 -3.85
C ILE A 124 13.71 12.61 -3.08
N PRO A 125 13.51 13.95 -3.13
CA PRO A 125 12.40 14.59 -2.46
C PRO A 125 11.05 14.12 -3.04
N ILE A 126 10.07 13.96 -2.14
CA ILE A 126 8.67 13.67 -2.47
C ILE A 126 7.84 14.89 -2.07
N HIS A 127 7.13 15.48 -3.03
CA HIS A 127 6.38 16.73 -2.80
C HIS A 127 4.97 16.48 -2.26
N GLU A 128 4.30 15.42 -2.75
CA GLU A 128 2.95 15.06 -2.36
C GLU A 128 2.85 13.56 -2.11
N ARG A 129 2.19 13.17 -1.01
CA ARG A 129 1.78 11.79 -0.75
C ARG A 129 0.29 11.67 -0.98
N VAL A 130 -0.11 10.72 -1.81
CA VAL A 130 -1.49 10.50 -2.20
C VAL A 130 -1.94 9.17 -1.58
N PRO A 131 -2.92 9.18 -0.66
CA PRO A 131 -3.51 7.94 -0.12
C PRO A 131 -4.40 7.28 -1.19
N ILE A 132 -4.83 6.03 -0.92
CA ILE A 132 -5.87 5.42 -1.75
C ILE A 132 -7.21 6.10 -1.46
N PRO A 133 -8.05 6.38 -2.48
CA PRO A 133 -9.41 6.86 -2.27
C PRO A 133 -10.26 5.86 -1.46
N ASP A 134 -11.10 6.36 -0.55
CA ASP A 134 -11.93 5.53 0.34
C ASP A 134 -12.89 4.61 -0.43
N GLU A 135 -13.39 5.08 -1.57
CA GLU A 135 -14.26 4.33 -2.49
C GLU A 135 -13.59 3.10 -3.13
N LEU A 136 -12.25 3.06 -3.15
CA LEU A 136 -11.47 1.94 -3.66
C LEU A 136 -11.04 0.97 -2.55
N ILE A 137 -11.37 1.24 -1.29
CA ILE A 137 -11.07 0.36 -0.16
C ILE A 137 -12.18 -0.68 -0.02
N PRO A 138 -11.92 -1.98 -0.29
CA PRO A 138 -12.90 -3.03 -0.02
C PRO A 138 -13.25 -3.06 1.48
N GLU A 139 -14.49 -3.40 1.80
CA GLU A 139 -14.97 -3.48 3.19
C GLU A 139 -14.11 -4.41 4.05
N ASP A 140 -13.78 -5.60 3.53
CA ASP A 140 -12.95 -6.59 4.22
C ASP A 140 -11.47 -6.17 4.38
N SER A 141 -11.05 -5.14 3.64
CA SER A 141 -9.73 -4.53 3.81
C SER A 141 -9.70 -3.40 4.85
N ARG A 142 -10.84 -2.97 5.40
CA ARG A 142 -10.86 -1.89 6.40
C ARG A 142 -10.08 -2.23 7.66
N VAL A 143 -10.19 -3.48 8.13
CA VAL A 143 -9.37 -3.98 9.24
C VAL A 143 -7.88 -3.74 8.99
N GLU A 144 -7.42 -3.99 7.76
CA GLU A 144 -6.03 -3.83 7.37
C GLU A 144 -5.60 -2.36 7.27
N ILE A 145 -6.41 -1.51 6.66
CA ILE A 145 -6.10 -0.09 6.50
C ILE A 145 -6.20 0.67 7.83
N ASP A 146 -7.21 0.42 8.64
CA ASP A 146 -7.41 1.14 9.89
C ASP A 146 -6.31 0.78 10.88
N ALA A 147 -5.90 -0.50 10.93
CA ALA A 147 -4.71 -0.93 11.67
C ALA A 147 -3.44 -0.21 11.20
N LYS A 148 -3.26 -0.06 9.88
CA LYS A 148 -2.14 0.67 9.27
C LYS A 148 -2.13 2.13 9.68
N ILE A 149 -3.27 2.82 9.53
CA ILE A 149 -3.42 4.23 9.88
C ILE A 149 -3.10 4.42 11.37
N HIS A 150 -3.67 3.59 12.24
CA HIS A 150 -3.41 3.64 13.67
C HIS A 150 -1.93 3.37 14.01
N SER A 151 -1.25 2.49 13.28
CA SER A 151 0.21 2.24 13.42
C SER A 151 1.09 3.38 12.88
N GLY A 152 0.49 4.47 12.39
CA GLY A 152 1.17 5.68 11.94
C GLY A 152 1.30 5.82 10.42
N TYR A 153 0.63 5.00 9.61
CA TYR A 153 0.61 5.21 8.15
C TYR A 153 -0.02 6.56 7.81
N PHE A 154 0.52 7.22 6.79
CA PHE A 154 0.00 8.50 6.34
C PHE A 154 -1.44 8.36 5.84
N THR A 155 -2.31 9.23 6.31
CA THR A 155 -3.68 9.40 5.85
C THR A 155 -4.00 10.89 5.82
N THR A 156 -4.91 11.28 4.94
CA THR A 156 -5.54 12.61 4.96
C THR A 156 -6.88 12.59 5.69
N GLY A 157 -7.35 11.41 6.11
CA GLY A 157 -8.63 11.19 6.77
C GLY A 157 -8.53 11.10 8.30
N HIS A 158 -9.61 10.62 8.92
CA HIS A 158 -9.71 10.44 10.37
C HIS A 158 -8.78 9.33 10.87
N VAL A 159 -8.15 9.55 12.03
CA VAL A 159 -7.36 8.54 12.73
C VAL A 159 -8.20 8.00 13.88
N MET A 160 -8.59 6.73 13.78
CA MET A 160 -9.45 6.08 14.78
C MET A 160 -8.75 5.91 16.13
N SER A 161 -9.50 6.15 17.20
CA SER A 161 -9.13 5.79 18.57
C SER A 161 -9.06 4.26 18.75
N MET A 162 -8.45 3.81 19.85
CA MET A 162 -8.34 2.37 20.14
C MET A 162 -9.71 1.68 20.29
N ASP A 163 -10.69 2.37 20.87
CA ASP A 163 -12.04 1.83 21.05
C ASP A 163 -12.78 1.71 19.71
N GLU A 164 -12.62 2.70 18.83
CA GLU A 164 -13.15 2.65 17.46
C GLU A 164 -12.46 1.52 16.66
N LEU A 165 -11.14 1.39 16.78
CA LEU A 165 -10.35 0.37 16.07
C LEU A 165 -10.75 -1.05 16.47
N ALA A 166 -11.07 -1.29 17.74
CA ALA A 166 -11.53 -2.58 18.25
C ALA A 166 -12.92 -2.98 17.73
N SER A 167 -13.70 -2.01 17.22
CA SER A 167 -15.02 -2.25 16.62
C SER A 167 -14.97 -2.56 15.12
N VAL A 168 -13.82 -2.36 14.46
CA VAL A 168 -13.62 -2.70 13.04
C VAL A 168 -13.49 -4.21 12.89
N GLN A 169 -14.46 -4.82 12.20
CA GLN A 169 -14.49 -6.26 11.93
C GLN A 169 -14.48 -6.53 10.43
N GLY A 170 -13.74 -7.55 10.02
CA GLY A 170 -13.83 -8.12 8.67
C GLY A 170 -15.06 -9.02 8.55
N ARG A 171 -15.28 -9.61 7.37
CA ARG A 171 -16.43 -10.49 7.13
C ARG A 171 -16.42 -11.70 8.06
N ALA A 172 -17.61 -12.09 8.57
CA ALA A 172 -17.75 -13.31 9.33
C ALA A 172 -17.72 -14.54 8.40
N TRP A 173 -17.41 -15.71 8.96
CA TRP A 173 -17.40 -16.98 8.19
C TRP A 173 -18.76 -17.27 7.53
N ASP A 174 -19.84 -16.85 8.17
CA ASP A 174 -21.22 -17.08 7.71
C ASP A 174 -21.64 -16.17 6.55
N ASP A 175 -20.87 -15.10 6.26
CA ASP A 175 -21.16 -14.13 5.20
C ASP A 175 -20.56 -14.52 3.82
N VAL A 176 -19.92 -15.69 3.73
CA VAL A 176 -19.29 -16.18 2.50
C VAL A 176 -20.30 -17.06 1.76
N ASP A 177 -21.06 -16.49 0.81
CA ASP A 177 -21.92 -17.26 -0.10
C ASP A 177 -21.10 -18.40 -0.73
N HIS A 178 -21.53 -19.65 -0.46
CA HIS A 178 -20.89 -20.89 -0.92
C HIS A 178 -21.28 -21.26 -2.35
#